data_AF-M2SLC9-F1
#
_entry.id   AF-M2SLC9-F1
#
_cell.length_a   1.000
_cell.length_b   1.000
_cell.length_c   1.000
_cell.angle_alpha   90.00
_cell.angle_beta   90.00
_cell.angle_gamma   90.00
#
_symmetry.space_group_name_H-M   'P 1'
#
loop_
_entity.id
_entity.type
_entity.pdbx_description
1 polymer ?
#
loop_
_entity_poly.entity_id
_entity_poly.type
_entity_poly.pdbx_seq_one_letter_code
_entity_poly.pdbx_strand_id
1 'polypeptide(L)'
;MRLLKSIKDADYSGLRPPRIIIELPAELDASVKKHMEEFEWPPNGNEHGLGGGLTIRRRIADNGHSQQESAIRLLELFYPASAANSHVLLLSSQAQVARQYFHFIKYTLLEYKYSGYGAHDYEDLMGVSLELPPMLLDNKARLEPPGVGDMNTNRYKKLFPKAESAPFLWQAPNSHATLFLGDKWAELHSFLSHRVAKNQGPVKQATRKKLVSETLPAWTEYMLEFMRARGYSLLYPAVMSDALVTIHNELYHAPDEFSTPLTVTNEQTHTTDKEEAFVRTEQSPRALQHIEPSAMADAVPLHQALPFDGDLPEIPHLPRLLYNGQHIPAANVSGIAQAYADDFRQEIGGCQPVKGKHRKRIEGEAGDLFCFGNEDKEDWEEDESREREMFNAPIDDQLEKLLLVDGLSTKTAPAKDQAITGSAKASDNHVDGDDDF
;
A
#
# COMPACT_ATOMS: atom_id res chain seq x y z
N MET A 1 -17.39 -19.36 5.41
CA MET A 1 -17.84 -20.64 4.79
C MET A 1 -17.57 -20.68 3.29
N ARG A 2 -18.10 -19.71 2.52
CA ARG A 2 -17.94 -19.63 1.06
C ARG A 2 -16.47 -19.62 0.63
N LEU A 3 -15.65 -18.77 1.25
CA LEU A 3 -14.21 -18.71 1.04
C LEU A 3 -13.54 -20.09 1.13
N LEU A 4 -13.69 -20.76 2.27
CA LEU A 4 -13.04 -22.05 2.53
C LEU A 4 -13.46 -23.12 1.53
N LYS A 5 -14.73 -23.14 1.13
CA LYS A 5 -15.21 -24.03 0.07
C LYS A 5 -14.53 -23.70 -1.26
N SER A 6 -14.53 -22.43 -1.69
CA SER A 6 -13.91 -22.03 -2.95
C SER A 6 -12.39 -22.29 -2.99
N ILE A 7 -11.70 -22.10 -1.86
CA ILE A 7 -10.26 -22.44 -1.73
C ILE A 7 -10.06 -23.95 -1.87
N LYS A 8 -10.93 -24.78 -1.28
CA LYS A 8 -10.85 -26.23 -1.39
C LYS A 8 -11.11 -26.73 -2.81
N ASP A 9 -12.05 -26.10 -3.51
CA ASP A 9 -12.50 -26.47 -4.86
C ASP A 9 -11.59 -25.90 -5.98
N ALA A 10 -10.63 -25.04 -5.64
CA ALA A 10 -9.72 -24.45 -6.58
C ALA A 10 -8.72 -25.44 -7.18
N ASP A 11 -8.21 -25.09 -8.36
CA ASP A 11 -7.21 -25.90 -9.06
C ASP A 11 -5.80 -25.58 -8.54
N TYR A 12 -5.15 -26.62 -8.04
CA TYR A 12 -3.74 -26.61 -7.62
C TYR A 12 -2.91 -27.61 -8.44
N SER A 13 -3.43 -28.11 -9.56
CA SER A 13 -2.78 -29.16 -10.35
C SER A 13 -1.38 -28.74 -10.79
N GLY A 14 -0.38 -29.57 -10.50
CA GLY A 14 1.02 -29.27 -10.77
C GLY A 14 1.65 -28.20 -9.86
N LEU A 15 0.92 -27.70 -8.86
CA LEU A 15 1.38 -26.72 -7.89
C LEU A 15 1.30 -27.28 -6.47
N ARG A 16 2.18 -26.83 -5.58
CA ARG A 16 2.06 -27.11 -4.15
C ARG A 16 0.99 -26.20 -3.54
N PRO A 17 -0.06 -26.74 -2.89
CA PRO A 17 -1.05 -25.93 -2.19
C PRO A 17 -0.40 -25.04 -1.10
N PRO A 18 -0.92 -23.83 -0.86
CA PRO A 18 -0.36 -22.93 0.13
C PRO A 18 -0.56 -23.46 1.57
N ARG A 19 0.23 -22.93 2.51
CA ARG A 19 -0.11 -23.02 3.94
C ARG A 19 -1.22 -22.02 4.23
N ILE A 20 -2.24 -22.45 4.98
CA ILE A 20 -3.37 -21.61 5.36
C ILE A 20 -3.29 -21.29 6.85
N ILE A 21 -3.47 -20.01 7.19
CA ILE A 21 -3.73 -19.55 8.54
C ILE A 21 -5.15 -19.01 8.57
N ILE A 22 -6.01 -19.58 9.43
CA ILE A 22 -7.38 -19.11 9.64
C ILE A 22 -7.40 -18.36 10.97
N GLU A 23 -7.72 -17.08 10.92
CA GLU A 23 -8.03 -16.29 12.11
C GLU A 23 -9.53 -16.39 12.42
N LEU A 24 -9.86 -16.77 13.64
CA LEU A 24 -11.23 -16.92 14.13
C LEU A 24 -11.51 -15.93 15.28
N PRO A 25 -12.69 -15.28 15.30
CA PRO A 25 -13.11 -14.44 16.42
C PRO A 25 -13.27 -15.24 17.73
N ALA A 26 -13.43 -14.52 18.84
CA ALA A 26 -13.58 -15.13 20.16
C ALA A 26 -14.89 -15.93 20.24
N GLU A 27 -15.98 -15.32 19.77
CA GLU A 27 -17.29 -15.95 19.65
C GLU A 27 -17.49 -16.53 18.25
N LEU A 28 -17.95 -17.78 18.17
CA LEU A 28 -18.18 -18.50 16.93
C LEU A 28 -19.58 -19.09 16.92
N ASP A 29 -20.29 -18.91 15.81
CA ASP A 29 -21.53 -19.62 15.56
C ASP A 29 -21.32 -21.13 15.58
N ALA A 30 -22.30 -21.86 16.09
CA ALA A 30 -22.26 -23.32 16.16
C ALA A 30 -22.03 -23.97 14.77
N SER A 31 -22.60 -23.37 13.73
CA SER A 31 -22.42 -23.82 12.33
C SER A 31 -20.96 -23.68 11.87
N VAL A 32 -20.33 -22.54 12.16
CA VAL A 32 -18.92 -22.30 11.81
C VAL A 32 -18.02 -23.25 12.59
N LYS A 33 -18.26 -23.43 13.89
CA LYS A 33 -17.51 -24.36 14.73
C LYS A 33 -17.54 -25.79 14.15
N LYS A 34 -18.74 -26.30 13.83
CA LYS A 34 -18.89 -27.64 13.24
C LYS A 34 -18.13 -27.76 11.91
N HIS A 35 -18.21 -26.74 11.06
CA HIS A 35 -17.47 -26.78 9.80
C HIS A 35 -15.96 -26.75 9.99
N MET A 36 -15.45 -26.01 10.99
CA MET A 36 -14.02 -25.98 11.30
C MET A 36 -13.51 -27.33 11.80
N GLU A 37 -14.33 -28.09 12.52
CA GLU A 37 -14.02 -29.45 12.96
C GLU A 37 -13.92 -30.44 11.77
N GLU A 38 -14.68 -30.20 10.71
CA GLU A 38 -14.72 -31.02 9.49
C GLU A 38 -13.77 -30.53 8.37
N PHE A 39 -13.15 -29.35 8.54
CA PHE A 39 -12.35 -28.74 7.50
C PHE A 39 -10.95 -29.34 7.42
N GLU A 40 -10.67 -30.04 6.32
CA GLU A 40 -9.37 -30.65 6.04
C GLU A 40 -8.63 -29.91 4.92
N TRP A 41 -7.33 -29.73 5.14
CA TRP A 41 -6.41 -29.10 4.20
C TRP A 41 -5.05 -29.80 4.23
N PRO A 42 -4.43 -30.12 3.08
CA PRO A 42 -4.88 -29.86 1.70
C PRO A 42 -5.89 -30.90 1.18
N PRO A 43 -6.73 -30.58 0.17
CA PRO A 43 -7.85 -31.41 -0.29
C PRO A 43 -7.48 -32.81 -0.80
N ASN A 44 -6.30 -33.00 -1.39
CA ASN A 44 -5.88 -34.27 -1.99
C ASN A 44 -4.91 -35.08 -1.08
N GLY A 45 -4.79 -34.70 0.20
CA GLY A 45 -3.86 -35.34 1.13
C GLY A 45 -2.37 -35.09 0.79
N ASN A 46 -1.48 -35.61 1.63
CA ASN A 46 -0.02 -35.41 1.51
C ASN A 46 0.61 -36.26 0.39
N GLU A 47 0.07 -36.27 -0.83
CA GLU A 47 0.66 -37.02 -1.97
C GLU A 47 2.12 -36.61 -2.26
N HIS A 48 2.55 -35.45 -1.76
CA HIS A 48 3.91 -34.95 -1.89
C HIS A 48 4.71 -34.87 -0.58
N GLY A 49 4.21 -35.41 0.54
CA GLY A 49 4.91 -35.56 1.84
C GLY A 49 5.43 -34.28 2.51
N LEU A 50 5.34 -33.13 1.84
CA LEU A 50 5.92 -31.85 2.25
C LEU A 50 5.05 -30.72 1.69
N GLY A 51 4.26 -30.08 2.55
CA GLY A 51 3.66 -28.76 2.30
C GLY A 51 2.14 -28.75 2.13
N GLY A 52 1.50 -27.81 2.84
CA GLY A 52 0.03 -27.65 2.91
C GLY A 52 -0.49 -27.67 4.35
N GLY A 53 0.12 -26.89 5.25
CA GLY A 53 -0.31 -26.86 6.66
C GLY A 53 -1.55 -26.02 6.86
N LEU A 54 -2.44 -26.46 7.76
CA LEU A 54 -3.51 -25.64 8.33
C LEU A 54 -3.09 -25.16 9.71
N THR A 55 -3.24 -23.86 10.00
CA THR A 55 -3.06 -23.29 11.32
C THR A 55 -4.30 -22.50 11.69
N ILE A 56 -4.97 -22.91 12.75
CA ILE A 56 -6.15 -22.20 13.27
C ILE A 56 -5.70 -21.34 14.45
N ARG A 57 -5.98 -20.04 14.38
CA ARG A 57 -5.80 -19.10 15.48
C ARG A 57 -7.16 -18.60 15.90
N ARG A 58 -7.47 -18.72 17.19
CA ARG A 58 -8.74 -18.24 17.75
C ARG A 58 -8.46 -17.16 18.78
N ARG A 59 -9.22 -16.07 18.70
CA ARG A 59 -9.12 -14.98 19.67
C ARG A 59 -9.66 -15.39 21.04
N ILE A 60 -9.09 -14.77 22.09
CA ILE A 60 -9.46 -15.00 23.48
C ILE A 60 -10.45 -13.92 23.96
N ALA A 61 -10.20 -12.67 23.64
CA ALA A 61 -11.02 -11.54 24.04
C ALA A 61 -11.66 -10.86 22.81
N ASP A 62 -12.83 -10.28 23.03
CA ASP A 62 -13.64 -9.55 22.04
C ASP A 62 -13.75 -8.04 22.39
N ASN A 63 -12.93 -7.57 23.32
CA ASN A 63 -12.96 -6.17 23.72
C ASN A 63 -12.37 -5.30 22.61
N GLY A 64 -13.08 -4.24 22.25
CA GLY A 64 -12.72 -3.28 21.19
C GLY A 64 -11.24 -2.94 21.22
N HIS A 65 -10.52 -3.42 20.21
CA HIS A 65 -9.11 -3.17 20.05
C HIS A 65 -8.90 -1.75 19.50
N SER A 66 -7.80 -1.11 19.91
CA SER A 66 -7.42 0.14 19.25
C SER A 66 -7.02 -0.15 17.81
N GLN A 67 -7.08 0.89 16.96
CA GLN A 67 -6.61 0.82 15.58
C GLN A 67 -5.18 0.24 15.48
N GLN A 68 -4.32 0.63 16.41
CA GLN A 68 -2.93 0.19 16.49
C GLN A 68 -2.80 -1.28 16.88
N GLU A 69 -3.52 -1.73 17.90
CA GLU A 69 -3.48 -3.14 18.35
C GLU A 69 -3.98 -4.10 17.28
N SER A 70 -5.06 -3.74 16.56
CA SER A 70 -5.55 -4.52 15.42
C SER A 70 -4.52 -4.64 14.30
N ALA A 71 -3.78 -3.56 14.01
CA ALA A 71 -2.74 -3.57 12.98
C ALA A 71 -1.53 -4.43 13.37
N ILE A 72 -1.05 -4.30 14.62
CA ILE A 72 0.04 -5.13 15.15
C ILE A 72 -0.35 -6.60 15.06
N ARG A 73 -1.54 -6.96 15.55
CA ARG A 73 -2.03 -8.33 15.56
C ARG A 73 -1.99 -8.95 14.16
N LEU A 74 -2.51 -8.26 13.15
CA LEU A 74 -2.53 -8.78 11.79
C LEU A 74 -1.12 -9.05 11.26
N LEU A 75 -0.21 -8.10 11.44
CA LEU A 75 1.17 -8.23 10.96
C LEU A 75 1.97 -9.30 11.72
N GLU A 76 1.60 -9.60 12.97
CA GLU A 76 2.17 -10.71 13.76
C GLU A 76 1.57 -12.09 13.41
N LEU A 77 0.48 -12.16 12.63
CA LEU A 77 -0.10 -13.44 12.22
C LEU A 77 0.86 -14.22 11.31
N PHE A 78 1.62 -13.50 10.49
CA PHE A 78 2.57 -14.07 9.55
C PHE A 78 3.81 -13.20 9.42
N TYR A 79 4.98 -13.82 9.61
CA TYR A 79 6.28 -13.26 9.22
C TYR A 79 6.97 -14.21 8.23
N PRO A 80 7.50 -13.70 7.09
CA PRO A 80 8.08 -14.55 6.06
C PRO A 80 9.36 -15.24 6.56
N ALA A 81 9.43 -16.56 6.42
CA ALA A 81 10.65 -17.31 6.72
C ALA A 81 11.81 -16.97 5.76
N SER A 82 11.47 -16.54 4.55
CA SER A 82 12.39 -15.98 3.56
C SER A 82 11.70 -14.81 2.88
N ALA A 83 12.23 -13.59 3.04
CA ALA A 83 11.72 -12.39 2.38
C ALA A 83 11.62 -12.56 0.85
N ALA A 84 12.59 -13.25 0.25
CA ALA A 84 12.63 -13.47 -1.19
C ALA A 84 11.60 -14.50 -1.70
N ASN A 85 11.27 -15.54 -0.91
CA ASN A 85 10.54 -16.72 -1.40
C ASN A 85 9.24 -17.05 -0.66
N SER A 86 8.95 -16.36 0.45
CA SER A 86 7.73 -16.54 1.23
C SER A 86 6.86 -15.29 1.08
N HIS A 87 5.68 -15.43 0.50
CA HIS A 87 4.76 -14.31 0.21
C HIS A 87 3.46 -14.48 0.98
N VAL A 88 2.73 -13.39 1.17
CA VAL A 88 1.50 -13.37 1.98
C VAL A 88 0.31 -13.19 1.06
N LEU A 89 -0.52 -14.22 0.94
CA LEU A 89 -1.84 -14.07 0.34
C LEU A 89 -2.85 -13.78 1.45
N LEU A 90 -3.38 -12.57 1.47
CA LEU A 90 -4.46 -12.16 2.36
C LEU A 90 -5.80 -12.30 1.66
N LEU A 91 -6.75 -13.01 2.29
CA LEU A 91 -8.12 -13.17 1.82
C LEU A 91 -9.09 -12.83 2.95
N SER A 92 -10.00 -11.89 2.71
CA SER A 92 -11.07 -11.52 3.63
C SER A 92 -12.16 -12.59 3.70
N SER A 93 -12.90 -12.63 4.79
CA SER A 93 -13.94 -13.65 5.02
C SER A 93 -15.08 -13.63 4.00
N GLN A 94 -15.29 -12.48 3.34
CA GLN A 94 -16.29 -12.22 2.32
C GLN A 94 -15.84 -12.60 0.90
N ALA A 95 -14.58 -13.01 0.73
CA ALA A 95 -14.06 -13.39 -0.57
C ALA A 95 -14.56 -14.77 -1.02
N GLN A 96 -14.83 -14.89 -2.31
CA GLN A 96 -14.95 -16.15 -3.04
C GLN A 96 -13.91 -16.16 -4.15
N VAL A 97 -13.03 -17.17 -4.17
CA VAL A 97 -11.99 -17.28 -5.20
C VAL A 97 -12.47 -18.13 -6.37
N ALA A 98 -12.07 -17.77 -7.59
CA ALA A 98 -12.26 -18.59 -8.78
C ALA A 98 -11.30 -19.79 -8.77
N ARG A 99 -11.61 -20.87 -9.50
CA ARG A 99 -10.76 -22.08 -9.48
C ARG A 99 -9.32 -21.84 -9.93
N GLN A 100 -9.10 -20.90 -10.84
CA GLN A 100 -7.77 -20.59 -11.40
C GLN A 100 -7.00 -19.50 -10.64
N TYR A 101 -7.53 -18.98 -9.54
CA TYR A 101 -6.92 -17.87 -8.81
C TYR A 101 -5.45 -18.17 -8.42
N PHE A 102 -5.15 -19.41 -8.03
CA PHE A 102 -3.81 -19.78 -7.59
C PHE A 102 -2.82 -19.90 -8.75
N HIS A 103 -3.29 -20.38 -9.91
CA HIS A 103 -2.51 -20.37 -11.15
C HIS A 103 -2.19 -18.94 -11.58
N PHE A 104 -3.15 -18.02 -11.48
CA PHE A 104 -2.92 -16.60 -11.74
C PHE A 104 -1.84 -16.02 -10.82
N ILE A 105 -1.93 -16.24 -9.50
CA ILE A 105 -0.91 -15.79 -8.53
C ILE A 105 0.48 -16.30 -8.91
N LYS A 106 0.59 -17.60 -9.26
CA LYS A 106 1.87 -18.18 -9.67
C LYS A 106 2.37 -17.56 -10.97
N TYR A 107 1.49 -17.35 -11.93
CA TYR A 107 1.84 -16.73 -13.20
C TYR A 107 2.36 -15.30 -13.00
N THR A 108 1.67 -14.48 -12.20
CA THR A 108 2.11 -13.10 -11.90
C THR A 108 3.41 -13.04 -11.11
N LEU A 109 3.63 -13.97 -10.17
CA LEU A 109 4.91 -14.05 -9.45
C LEU A 109 6.07 -14.42 -10.38
N LEU A 110 5.84 -15.37 -11.27
CA LEU A 110 6.85 -15.79 -12.25
C LEU A 110 7.20 -14.64 -13.19
N GLU A 111 6.20 -13.89 -13.67
CA GLU A 111 6.43 -12.76 -14.55
C GLU A 111 7.11 -11.59 -13.82
N TYR A 112 6.51 -11.10 -12.74
CA TYR A 112 6.94 -9.83 -12.15
C TYR A 112 8.09 -9.96 -11.16
N LYS A 113 8.23 -11.08 -10.44
CA LYS A 113 9.26 -11.23 -9.42
C LYS A 113 10.41 -12.14 -9.85
N TYR A 114 10.11 -13.25 -10.51
CA TYR A 114 11.11 -14.30 -10.77
C TYR A 114 11.64 -14.34 -12.21
N SER A 115 11.06 -13.57 -13.14
CA SER A 115 11.58 -13.47 -14.49
C SER A 115 12.81 -12.56 -14.52
N GLY A 116 13.69 -12.76 -15.51
CA GLY A 116 14.87 -11.92 -15.67
C GLY A 116 14.52 -10.44 -15.95
N TYR A 117 13.39 -10.19 -16.61
CA TYR A 117 12.90 -8.84 -16.90
C TYR A 117 12.23 -8.20 -15.68
N GLY A 118 11.27 -8.90 -15.06
CA GLY A 118 10.54 -8.42 -13.89
C GLY A 118 11.43 -8.15 -12.68
N ALA A 119 12.52 -8.93 -12.51
CA ALA A 119 13.48 -8.75 -11.42
C ALA A 119 14.13 -7.35 -11.37
N HIS A 120 14.11 -6.58 -12.46
CA HIS A 120 14.66 -5.22 -12.48
C HIS A 120 13.59 -4.15 -12.19
N ASP A 121 12.31 -4.44 -12.43
CA ASP A 121 11.24 -3.44 -12.37
C ASP A 121 10.32 -3.60 -11.14
N TYR A 122 10.47 -4.69 -10.37
CA TYR A 122 9.57 -4.99 -9.24
C TYR A 122 9.88 -4.22 -7.95
N GLU A 123 10.93 -3.39 -7.92
CA GLU A 123 11.39 -2.73 -6.69
C GLU A 123 10.29 -1.96 -5.97
N ASP A 124 9.39 -1.33 -6.74
CA ASP A 124 8.25 -0.54 -6.24
C ASP A 124 6.93 -1.33 -6.20
N LEU A 125 6.94 -2.62 -6.59
CA LEU A 125 5.76 -3.48 -6.56
C LEU A 125 5.59 -4.07 -5.16
N MET A 126 4.54 -3.66 -4.46
CA MET A 126 4.20 -4.21 -3.13
C MET A 126 3.56 -5.59 -3.21
N GLY A 127 2.86 -5.87 -4.30
CA GLY A 127 2.03 -7.04 -4.43
C GLY A 127 1.06 -7.00 -5.60
N VAL A 128 0.17 -7.99 -5.65
CA VAL A 128 -0.82 -8.22 -6.70
C VAL A 128 -2.20 -8.36 -6.07
N SER A 129 -3.11 -7.46 -6.40
CA SER A 129 -4.53 -7.55 -6.05
C SER A 129 -5.23 -8.56 -6.97
N LEU A 130 -6.15 -9.33 -6.40
CA LEU A 130 -6.96 -10.31 -7.15
C LEU A 130 -8.37 -9.79 -7.46
N GLU A 131 -8.75 -8.67 -6.87
CA GLU A 131 -9.99 -7.97 -7.15
C GLU A 131 -9.72 -6.54 -7.61
N LEU A 132 -10.75 -5.96 -8.23
CA LEU A 132 -10.82 -4.55 -8.54
C LEU A 132 -11.90 -3.91 -7.65
N PRO A 133 -11.54 -3.05 -6.69
CA PRO A 133 -12.52 -2.39 -5.85
C PRO A 133 -13.35 -1.36 -6.65
N PRO A 134 -14.63 -1.18 -6.33
CA PRO A 134 -15.51 -0.26 -7.07
C PRO A 134 -15.32 1.23 -6.70
N MET A 135 -14.64 1.51 -5.58
CA MET A 135 -14.50 2.82 -4.98
C MET A 135 -13.05 3.09 -4.59
N LEU A 136 -12.71 4.37 -4.42
CA LEU A 136 -11.44 4.78 -3.82
C LEU A 136 -11.38 4.44 -2.32
N LEU A 137 -10.18 4.51 -1.74
CA LEU A 137 -9.90 4.17 -0.34
C LEU A 137 -10.75 4.94 0.67
N ASP A 138 -11.08 6.20 0.38
CA ASP A 138 -11.88 7.06 1.24
C ASP A 138 -13.38 6.75 1.17
N ASN A 139 -13.77 5.90 0.22
CA ASN A 139 -15.14 5.52 -0.07
C ASN A 139 -16.06 6.73 -0.44
N LYS A 140 -15.50 7.79 -1.03
CA LYS A 140 -16.27 8.98 -1.43
C LYS A 140 -16.49 9.06 -2.94
N ALA A 141 -15.60 8.49 -3.74
CA ALA A 141 -15.71 8.47 -5.20
C ALA A 141 -15.49 7.06 -5.77
N ARG A 142 -16.05 6.83 -6.95
CA ARG A 142 -15.84 5.60 -7.72
C ARG A 142 -14.40 5.56 -8.23
N LEU A 143 -13.83 4.37 -8.26
CA LEU A 143 -12.57 4.15 -8.97
C LEU A 143 -12.86 4.19 -10.47
N GLU A 144 -12.07 4.95 -11.22
CA GLU A 144 -12.05 4.94 -12.68
C GLU A 144 -10.80 4.17 -13.14
N PRO A 145 -10.93 2.87 -13.51
CA PRO A 145 -9.79 2.07 -13.89
C PRO A 145 -9.19 2.57 -15.21
N PRO A 146 -7.85 2.61 -15.33
CA PRO A 146 -7.18 3.00 -16.57
C PRO A 146 -7.57 2.12 -17.77
N GLY A 147 -7.66 2.78 -18.92
CA GLY A 147 -7.86 2.12 -20.20
C GLY A 147 -6.56 1.73 -20.88
N VAL A 148 -6.67 1.00 -21.99
CA VAL A 148 -5.50 0.69 -22.85
C VAL A 148 -4.86 1.95 -23.43
N GLY A 149 -5.63 3.04 -23.54
CA GLY A 149 -5.12 4.35 -23.98
C GLY A 149 -4.16 5.02 -22.99
N ASP A 150 -4.22 4.64 -21.70
CA ASP A 150 -3.43 5.24 -20.62
C ASP A 150 -2.11 4.49 -20.38
N MET A 151 -1.87 3.40 -21.12
CA MET A 151 -0.63 2.63 -21.01
C MET A 151 0.56 3.47 -21.50
N ASN A 152 1.73 3.28 -20.89
CA ASN A 152 2.96 4.00 -21.26
C ASN A 152 3.59 3.46 -22.56
N THR A 153 2.86 2.65 -23.33
CA THR A 153 3.30 2.08 -24.60
C THR A 153 2.14 1.97 -25.57
N ASN A 154 2.44 2.16 -26.86
CA ASN A 154 1.48 1.95 -27.94
C ASN A 154 1.35 0.47 -28.36
N ARG A 155 2.16 -0.44 -27.79
CA ARG A 155 2.16 -1.88 -28.15
C ARG A 155 0.78 -2.51 -27.94
N TYR A 156 0.25 -2.42 -26.72
CA TYR A 156 -1.02 -3.06 -26.35
C TYR A 156 -2.21 -2.48 -27.10
N LYS A 157 -2.24 -1.17 -27.32
CA LYS A 157 -3.24 -0.50 -28.17
C LYS A 157 -3.27 -1.03 -29.61
N LYS A 158 -2.10 -1.37 -30.17
CA LYS A 158 -1.98 -1.91 -31.54
C LYS A 158 -2.32 -3.39 -31.62
N LEU A 159 -1.86 -4.19 -30.65
CA LEU A 159 -2.06 -5.64 -30.64
C LEU A 159 -3.48 -6.02 -30.23
N PHE A 160 -4.08 -5.24 -29.31
CA PHE A 160 -5.39 -5.53 -28.72
C PHE A 160 -6.34 -4.34 -28.88
N PRO A 161 -6.73 -3.97 -30.11
CA PRO A 161 -7.54 -2.77 -30.37
C PRO A 161 -8.97 -2.83 -29.81
N LYS A 162 -9.42 -4.01 -29.36
CA LYS A 162 -10.73 -4.22 -28.73
C LYS A 162 -10.68 -4.20 -27.20
N ALA A 163 -9.49 -4.17 -26.60
CA ALA A 163 -9.37 -4.12 -25.16
C ALA A 163 -9.65 -2.69 -24.67
N GLU A 164 -10.61 -2.56 -23.76
CA GLU A 164 -11.04 -1.25 -23.22
C GLU A 164 -10.32 -0.90 -21.92
N SER A 165 -10.02 -1.90 -21.08
CA SER A 165 -9.35 -1.74 -19.79
C SER A 165 -7.96 -2.39 -19.79
N ALA A 166 -7.05 -1.83 -18.99
CA ALA A 166 -5.72 -2.38 -18.77
C ALA A 166 -5.49 -2.66 -17.28
N PRO A 167 -4.66 -3.67 -16.92
CA PRO A 167 -4.08 -3.76 -15.59
C PRO A 167 -3.28 -2.50 -15.28
N PHE A 168 -3.17 -2.14 -14.01
CA PHE A 168 -2.55 -0.88 -13.60
C PHE A 168 -1.93 -0.98 -12.22
N LEU A 169 -1.03 -0.05 -11.91
CA LEU A 169 -0.42 0.07 -10.60
C LEU A 169 -1.14 1.16 -9.82
N TRP A 170 -1.48 0.89 -8.57
CA TRP A 170 -2.17 1.86 -7.73
C TRP A 170 -1.56 1.87 -6.33
N GLN A 171 -1.26 3.07 -5.83
CA GLN A 171 -0.79 3.31 -4.47
C GLN A 171 -1.96 3.23 -3.46
N ALA A 172 -2.67 2.10 -3.48
CA ALA A 172 -3.76 1.83 -2.57
C ALA A 172 -3.62 0.42 -2.00
N PRO A 173 -3.69 0.27 -0.66
CA PRO A 173 -3.74 -1.05 -0.06
C PRO A 173 -5.09 -1.71 -0.34
N ASN A 174 -5.08 -3.04 -0.41
CA ASN A 174 -6.29 -3.84 -0.54
C ASN A 174 -6.30 -4.92 0.55
N SER A 175 -7.40 -4.95 1.32
CA SER A 175 -7.59 -5.87 2.46
C SER A 175 -8.44 -7.10 2.15
N HIS A 176 -9.03 -7.15 0.96
CA HIS A 176 -10.01 -8.15 0.60
C HIS A 176 -9.39 -9.37 -0.08
N ALA A 177 -8.53 -9.18 -1.09
CA ALA A 177 -7.84 -10.27 -1.76
C ALA A 177 -6.55 -9.79 -2.43
N THR A 178 -5.41 -10.00 -1.78
CA THR A 178 -4.12 -9.48 -2.27
C THR A 178 -2.96 -10.36 -1.86
N LEU A 179 -2.06 -10.60 -2.80
CA LEU A 179 -0.75 -11.18 -2.58
C LEU A 179 0.27 -10.07 -2.31
N PHE A 180 0.85 -10.02 -1.11
CA PHE A 180 1.97 -9.15 -0.77
C PHE A 180 3.29 -9.89 -0.94
N LEU A 181 4.29 -9.21 -1.53
CA LEU A 181 5.64 -9.75 -1.63
C LEU A 181 6.31 -9.79 -0.25
N GLY A 182 7.12 -10.82 -0.02
CA GLY A 182 7.67 -11.14 1.31
C GLY A 182 8.62 -10.08 1.85
N ASP A 183 9.47 -9.55 0.98
CA ASP A 183 10.39 -8.43 1.26
C ASP A 183 9.62 -7.18 1.68
N LYS A 184 8.56 -6.84 0.95
CA LYS A 184 7.71 -5.67 1.23
C LYS A 184 6.89 -5.85 2.51
N TRP A 185 6.46 -7.08 2.79
CA TRP A 185 5.77 -7.42 4.04
C TRP A 185 6.69 -7.33 5.26
N ALA A 186 7.94 -7.81 5.14
CA ALA A 186 8.95 -7.69 6.20
C ALA A 186 9.28 -6.21 6.48
N GLU A 187 9.40 -5.41 5.43
CA GLU A 187 9.64 -3.97 5.56
C GLU A 187 8.45 -3.23 6.18
N LEU A 188 7.22 -3.56 5.80
CA LEU A 188 6.01 -3.04 6.45
C LEU A 188 5.96 -3.41 7.94
N HIS A 189 6.38 -4.62 8.30
CA HIS A 189 6.48 -5.03 9.70
C HIS A 189 7.51 -4.16 10.45
N SER A 190 8.68 -3.90 9.84
CA SER A 190 9.68 -2.97 10.39
C SER A 190 9.10 -1.55 10.53
N PHE A 191 8.37 -1.06 9.52
CA PHE A 191 7.69 0.24 9.55
C PHE A 191 6.72 0.34 10.72
N LEU A 192 5.82 -0.63 10.88
CA LEU A 192 4.82 -0.60 11.95
C LEU A 192 5.50 -0.64 13.32
N SER A 193 6.54 -1.46 13.51
CA SER A 193 7.30 -1.51 14.77
C SER A 193 7.81 -0.13 15.19
N HIS A 194 8.46 0.59 14.27
CA HIS A 194 8.96 1.94 14.55
C HIS A 194 7.83 2.97 14.72
N ARG A 195 6.78 2.89 13.90
CA ARG A 195 5.60 3.76 13.97
C ARG A 195 4.87 3.64 15.31
N VAL A 196 4.77 2.44 15.84
CA VAL A 196 4.20 2.12 17.15
C VAL A 196 5.10 2.66 18.27
N ALA A 197 6.41 2.40 18.20
CA ALA A 197 7.37 2.89 19.18
C ALA A 197 7.36 4.43 19.27
N LYS A 198 7.20 5.12 18.13
CA LYS A 198 7.03 6.57 18.09
C LYS A 198 5.73 7.04 18.72
N ASN A 199 4.62 6.36 18.47
CA ASN A 199 3.33 6.71 19.05
C ASN A 199 3.32 6.53 20.59
N GLN A 200 4.06 5.54 21.10
CA GLN A 200 4.20 5.27 22.53
C GLN A 200 5.36 6.04 23.21
N GLY A 201 6.10 6.84 22.44
CA GLY A 201 7.25 7.59 22.92
C GLY A 201 6.86 8.77 23.82
N PRO A 202 7.84 9.41 24.49
CA PRO A 202 7.58 10.55 25.38
C PRO A 202 7.12 11.80 24.63
N VAL A 203 7.42 11.91 23.34
CA VAL A 203 7.01 13.03 22.49
C VAL A 203 5.72 12.66 21.78
N LYS A 204 4.62 13.29 22.20
CA LYS A 204 3.31 13.12 21.57
C LYS A 204 3.37 13.55 20.10
N GLN A 205 3.06 12.61 19.21
CA GLN A 205 2.94 12.89 17.79
C GLN A 205 1.57 13.50 17.48
N ALA A 206 1.49 14.30 16.41
CA ALA A 206 0.22 14.83 15.96
C ALA A 206 -0.68 13.67 15.47
N THR A 207 -1.90 13.58 16.00
CA THR A 207 -2.90 12.65 15.49
C THR A 207 -3.30 13.05 14.06
N ARG A 208 -3.24 12.12 13.12
CA ARG A 208 -3.57 12.41 11.71
C ARG A 208 -5.04 12.15 11.41
N LYS A 209 -5.57 12.88 10.44
CA LYS A 209 -6.88 12.57 9.84
C LYS A 209 -6.75 11.32 8.97
N LYS A 210 -7.75 10.45 9.02
CA LYS A 210 -7.82 9.26 8.17
C LYS A 210 -8.00 9.63 6.70
N LEU A 211 -7.29 8.91 5.84
CA LEU A 211 -7.47 8.91 4.39
C LEU A 211 -8.24 7.67 3.93
N VAL A 212 -8.19 6.59 4.73
CA VAL A 212 -8.89 5.34 4.43
C VAL A 212 -10.20 5.27 5.21
N SER A 213 -11.25 4.82 4.52
CA SER A 213 -12.57 4.62 5.10
C SER A 213 -12.51 3.60 6.24
N GLU A 214 -13.28 3.85 7.30
CA GLU A 214 -13.44 2.92 8.42
C GLU A 214 -14.22 1.65 8.06
N THR A 215 -14.66 1.54 6.80
CA THR A 215 -15.16 0.26 6.27
C THR A 215 -14.04 -0.75 6.05
N LEU A 216 -12.79 -0.30 5.94
CA LEU A 216 -11.58 -1.11 5.78
C LEU A 216 -10.82 -1.20 7.11
N PRO A 217 -10.08 -2.30 7.38
CA PRO A 217 -9.36 -2.48 8.63
C PRO A 217 -8.27 -1.43 8.88
N ALA A 218 -8.01 -1.05 10.13
CA ALA A 218 -7.09 0.03 10.49
C ALA A 218 -5.66 -0.10 9.95
N TRP A 219 -5.18 -1.34 9.76
CA TRP A 219 -3.85 -1.58 9.22
C TRP A 219 -3.66 -0.99 7.82
N THR A 220 -4.73 -0.83 7.03
CA THR A 220 -4.64 -0.27 5.69
C THR A 220 -4.20 1.19 5.72
N GLU A 221 -4.51 1.94 6.78
CA GLU A 221 -4.04 3.32 6.94
C GLU A 221 -2.51 3.35 7.13
N TYR A 222 -1.98 2.47 7.99
CA TYR A 222 -0.54 2.33 8.18
C TYR A 222 0.17 1.84 6.90
N MET A 223 -0.43 0.89 6.18
CA MET A 223 0.12 0.46 4.89
C MET A 223 0.09 1.59 3.88
N LEU A 224 -0.95 2.44 3.86
CA LEU A 224 -0.99 3.60 2.97
C LEU A 224 0.13 4.61 3.29
N GLU A 225 0.36 4.95 4.57
CA GLU A 225 1.51 5.80 4.96
C GLU A 225 2.83 5.22 4.42
N PHE A 226 3.03 3.92 4.63
CA PHE A 226 4.23 3.21 4.16
C PHE A 226 4.35 3.20 2.64
N MET A 227 3.27 2.88 1.91
CA MET A 227 3.24 2.88 0.45
C MET A 227 3.54 4.26 -0.13
N ARG A 228 3.05 5.33 0.51
CA ARG A 228 3.33 6.71 0.12
C ARG A 228 4.80 7.08 0.35
N ALA A 229 5.35 6.74 1.51
CA ALA A 229 6.76 7.00 1.83
C ALA A 229 7.73 6.21 0.94
N ARG A 230 7.34 5.04 0.45
CA ARG A 230 8.19 4.19 -0.42
C ARG A 230 7.92 4.32 -1.91
N GLY A 231 6.82 4.95 -2.32
CA GLY A 231 6.39 4.94 -3.72
C GLY A 231 5.82 3.58 -4.16
N TYR A 232 5.48 2.72 -3.20
CA TYR A 232 5.02 1.37 -3.48
C TYR A 232 3.58 1.33 -3.99
N SER A 233 3.33 0.38 -4.90
CA SER A 233 2.02 0.19 -5.53
C SER A 233 1.63 -1.28 -5.58
N LEU A 234 0.33 -1.57 -5.57
CA LEU A 234 -0.18 -2.89 -5.91
C LEU A 234 -0.52 -2.94 -7.40
N LEU A 235 -0.30 -4.11 -8.02
CA LEU A 235 -0.85 -4.41 -9.34
C LEU A 235 -2.33 -4.77 -9.20
N TYR A 236 -3.20 -3.99 -9.82
CA TYR A 236 -4.63 -4.25 -9.91
C TYR A 236 -4.99 -4.86 -11.27
N PRO A 237 -5.97 -5.78 -11.31
CA PRO A 237 -6.44 -6.35 -12.56
C PRO A 237 -7.20 -5.30 -13.38
N ALA A 238 -7.27 -5.53 -14.69
CA ALA A 238 -8.19 -4.79 -15.54
C ALA A 238 -9.65 -5.07 -15.16
N VAL A 239 -10.58 -4.28 -15.71
CA VAL A 239 -12.00 -4.62 -15.65
C VAL A 239 -12.21 -5.92 -16.45
N MET A 240 -12.70 -6.96 -15.78
CA MET A 240 -13.02 -8.27 -16.37
C MET A 240 -14.50 -8.56 -16.20
N SER A 241 -15.11 -9.27 -17.15
CA SER A 241 -16.49 -9.76 -17.01
C SER A 241 -16.61 -10.84 -15.93
N ASP A 242 -15.54 -11.63 -15.81
CA ASP A 242 -15.42 -12.77 -14.90
C ASP A 242 -14.26 -12.50 -13.94
N ALA A 243 -14.55 -12.44 -12.64
CA ALA A 243 -13.56 -12.07 -11.63
C ALA A 243 -12.77 -13.27 -11.12
N LEU A 244 -11.49 -13.05 -10.82
CA LEU A 244 -10.64 -14.00 -10.09
C LEU A 244 -11.09 -14.14 -8.64
N VAL A 245 -11.59 -13.05 -8.05
CA VAL A 245 -12.18 -13.01 -6.72
C VAL A 245 -13.42 -12.14 -6.74
N THR A 246 -14.50 -12.65 -6.16
CA THR A 246 -15.73 -11.89 -5.90
C THR A 246 -15.80 -11.57 -4.41
N ILE A 247 -15.97 -10.30 -4.08
CA ILE A 247 -16.27 -9.87 -2.70
C ILE A 247 -17.76 -9.70 -2.57
N HIS A 248 -18.33 -10.43 -1.62
CA HIS A 248 -19.76 -10.43 -1.42
C HIS A 248 -20.21 -9.38 -0.42
N ASN A 249 -21.37 -8.80 -0.69
CA ASN A 249 -21.97 -7.76 0.14
C ASN A 249 -22.66 -8.34 1.38
N GLU A 250 -22.99 -9.63 1.38
CA GLU A 250 -23.73 -10.22 2.48
C GLU A 250 -22.90 -10.28 3.77
N LEU A 251 -23.57 -10.15 4.91
CA LEU A 251 -22.96 -10.30 6.24
C LEU A 251 -21.72 -9.42 6.44
N TYR A 252 -21.73 -8.20 5.88
CA TYR A 252 -20.71 -7.22 6.19
C TYR A 252 -20.66 -6.97 7.70
N HIS A 253 -19.46 -7.11 8.26
CA HIS A 253 -19.12 -6.68 9.61
C HIS A 253 -18.07 -5.58 9.49
N ALA A 254 -18.30 -4.47 10.20
CA ALA A 254 -17.26 -3.45 10.33
C ALA A 254 -16.02 -4.07 11.00
N PRO A 255 -14.81 -3.61 10.66
CA PRO A 255 -13.62 -4.04 11.40
C PRO A 255 -13.82 -3.83 12.90
N ASP A 256 -13.29 -4.75 13.71
CA ASP A 256 -13.60 -4.82 15.15
C ASP A 256 -13.21 -3.53 15.88
N GLU A 257 -12.09 -2.92 15.49
CA GLU A 257 -11.66 -1.63 16.02
C GLU A 257 -12.67 -0.51 15.78
N PHE A 258 -13.50 -0.57 14.73
CA PHE A 258 -14.51 0.43 14.39
C PHE A 258 -15.94 0.00 14.75
N SER A 259 -16.11 -1.17 15.37
CA SER A 259 -17.43 -1.72 15.70
C SER A 259 -18.09 -1.07 16.92
N THR A 260 -17.32 -0.48 17.84
CA THR A 260 -17.86 0.25 19.00
C THR A 260 -18.14 1.72 18.66
N PRO A 261 -19.39 2.20 18.81
CA PRO A 261 -19.70 3.61 18.58
C PRO A 261 -19.03 4.50 19.64
N LEU A 262 -18.58 5.68 19.20
CA LEU A 262 -17.90 6.70 20.04
C LEU A 262 -18.70 7.13 21.28
N THR A 263 -20.02 6.88 21.31
CA THR A 263 -20.96 7.36 22.34
C THR A 263 -21.16 6.43 23.54
N VAL A 264 -20.57 5.24 23.58
CA VAL A 264 -20.67 4.35 24.76
C VAL A 264 -19.52 4.61 25.74
N THR A 265 -19.32 5.87 26.12
CA THR A 265 -18.60 6.23 27.34
C THR A 265 -19.58 6.13 28.51
N ASN A 266 -19.92 4.91 28.92
CA ASN A 266 -20.41 4.69 30.27
C ASN A 266 -19.27 5.02 31.24
N GLU A 267 -19.55 5.86 32.23
CA GLU A 267 -18.63 6.49 33.20
C GLU A 267 -17.84 5.52 34.11
N GLN A 268 -17.59 4.26 33.75
CA GLN A 268 -16.97 3.27 34.65
C GLN A 268 -15.92 2.33 34.03
N THR A 269 -15.39 2.62 32.85
CA THR A 269 -14.14 2.00 32.39
C THR A 269 -13.07 3.05 32.18
N HIS A 270 -12.36 3.37 33.27
CA HIS A 270 -10.98 3.84 33.18
C HIS A 270 -10.12 2.72 32.58
N THR A 271 -10.16 2.57 31.26
CA THR A 271 -9.08 1.94 30.50
C THR A 271 -8.46 3.06 29.69
N THR A 272 -7.37 3.63 30.22
CA THR A 272 -6.33 4.41 29.53
C THR A 272 -6.76 5.00 28.19
N ASP A 273 -6.83 6.33 28.09
CA ASP A 273 -6.80 7.06 26.81
C ASP A 273 -5.78 6.42 25.88
N LYS A 274 -6.22 5.49 25.02
CA LYS A 274 -5.36 4.87 24.01
C LYS A 274 -5.22 5.96 22.97
N GLU A 275 -4.17 6.77 23.07
CA GLU A 275 -3.84 7.79 22.07
C GLU A 275 -3.69 7.08 20.71
N GLU A 276 -4.77 7.11 19.92
CA GLU A 276 -4.78 6.52 18.59
C GLU A 276 -3.98 7.42 17.65
N ALA A 277 -3.25 6.80 16.72
CA ALA A 277 -2.49 7.52 15.70
C ALA A 277 -3.38 8.30 14.71
N PHE A 278 -4.64 7.87 14.57
CA PHE A 278 -5.58 8.38 13.59
C PHE A 278 -6.93 8.76 14.21
N VAL A 279 -7.43 9.96 13.86
CA VAL A 279 -8.73 10.45 14.32
C VAL A 279 -9.86 9.69 13.62
N ARG A 280 -10.78 9.12 14.40
CA ARG A 280 -11.99 8.47 13.86
C ARG A 280 -12.94 9.48 13.23
N THR A 281 -13.70 9.00 12.26
CA THR A 281 -14.79 9.74 11.63
C THR A 281 -16.02 9.68 12.54
N GLU A 282 -16.80 10.76 12.59
CA GLU A 282 -18.03 10.80 13.40
C GLU A 282 -19.13 9.87 12.87
N GLN A 283 -19.00 9.40 11.63
CA GLN A 283 -19.98 8.55 10.96
C GLN A 283 -19.60 7.08 11.12
N SER A 284 -20.56 6.27 11.59
CA SER A 284 -20.42 4.81 11.64
C SER A 284 -20.10 4.25 10.25
N PRO A 285 -19.18 3.27 10.14
CA PRO A 285 -18.94 2.55 8.89
C PRO A 285 -20.24 1.96 8.37
N ARG A 286 -20.52 2.16 7.08
CA ARG A 286 -21.68 1.57 6.41
C ARG A 286 -21.20 0.65 5.28
N ALA A 287 -21.71 -0.56 5.27
CA ALA A 287 -21.52 -1.49 4.17
C ALA A 287 -21.93 -0.81 2.86
N LEU A 288 -21.00 -0.77 1.91
CA LEU A 288 -21.37 -0.44 0.54
C LEU A 288 -22.05 -1.64 -0.09
N GLN A 289 -23.05 -1.36 -0.90
CA GLN A 289 -23.60 -2.34 -1.83
C GLN A 289 -22.93 -2.10 -3.18
N HIS A 290 -22.22 -3.09 -3.69
CA HIS A 290 -21.62 -3.06 -5.02
C HIS A 290 -22.11 -4.21 -5.89
N ILE A 291 -21.90 -4.07 -7.20
CA ILE A 291 -22.20 -5.12 -8.16
C ILE A 291 -21.17 -6.23 -7.94
N GLU A 292 -21.65 -7.42 -7.59
CA GLU A 292 -20.81 -8.60 -7.43
C GLU A 292 -20.51 -9.19 -8.81
N PRO A 293 -19.24 -9.17 -9.28
CA PRO A 293 -18.90 -9.82 -10.53
C PRO A 293 -19.07 -11.33 -10.40
N SER A 294 -19.47 -11.98 -11.49
CA SER A 294 -19.51 -13.44 -11.53
C SER A 294 -18.10 -13.99 -11.36
N ALA A 295 -17.95 -15.02 -10.52
CA ALA A 295 -16.69 -15.73 -10.41
C ALA A 295 -16.37 -16.41 -11.76
N MET A 296 -15.11 -16.37 -12.16
CA MET A 296 -14.65 -16.96 -13.41
C MET A 296 -15.03 -18.44 -13.53
N ALA A 297 -15.63 -18.78 -14.68
CA ALA A 297 -16.14 -20.12 -14.93
C ALA A 297 -15.02 -21.16 -14.97
N ASP A 298 -15.30 -22.32 -14.37
CA ASP A 298 -14.39 -23.46 -14.19
C ASP A 298 -13.68 -23.95 -15.46
N ALA A 299 -14.26 -23.73 -16.63
CA ALA A 299 -13.80 -24.31 -17.91
C ALA A 299 -13.02 -23.34 -18.79
N VAL A 300 -12.85 -22.07 -18.40
CA VAL A 300 -12.21 -21.04 -19.24
C VAL A 300 -10.71 -21.03 -18.99
N PRO A 301 -9.83 -21.39 -19.93
CA PRO A 301 -8.38 -21.34 -19.71
C PRO A 301 -7.89 -19.93 -19.30
N LEU A 302 -6.94 -19.85 -18.38
CA LEU A 302 -6.48 -18.58 -17.80
C LEU A 302 -6.10 -17.53 -18.85
N HIS A 303 -5.38 -17.92 -19.91
CA HIS A 303 -4.99 -17.00 -20.98
C HIS A 303 -6.18 -16.39 -21.75
N GLN A 304 -7.34 -17.06 -21.78
CA GLN A 304 -8.55 -16.53 -22.40
C GLN A 304 -9.35 -15.65 -21.44
N ALA A 305 -9.20 -15.89 -20.13
CA ALA A 305 -9.90 -15.13 -19.10
C ALA A 305 -9.21 -13.80 -18.76
N LEU A 306 -7.89 -13.74 -18.94
CA LEU A 306 -7.10 -12.54 -18.70
C LEU A 306 -7.15 -11.59 -19.90
N PRO A 307 -6.98 -10.27 -19.66
CA PRO A 307 -6.75 -9.31 -20.73
C PRO A 307 -5.55 -9.71 -21.61
N PHE A 308 -5.55 -9.19 -22.84
CA PHE A 308 -4.41 -9.33 -23.77
C PHE A 308 -4.05 -10.78 -24.11
N ASP A 309 -5.06 -11.67 -24.16
CA ASP A 309 -4.89 -13.11 -24.40
C ASP A 309 -3.88 -13.76 -23.42
N GLY A 310 -3.81 -13.22 -22.20
CA GLY A 310 -2.91 -13.68 -21.16
C GLY A 310 -1.53 -13.03 -21.16
N ASP A 311 -1.22 -12.11 -22.09
CA ASP A 311 0.03 -11.34 -22.07
C ASP A 311 0.02 -10.36 -20.88
N LEU A 312 0.86 -10.63 -19.87
CA LEU A 312 1.03 -9.76 -18.72
C LEU A 312 1.93 -8.56 -19.09
N PRO A 313 1.42 -7.31 -19.08
CA PRO A 313 2.24 -6.17 -19.45
C PRO A 313 3.40 -5.94 -18.49
N GLU A 314 4.56 -5.56 -19.02
CA GLU A 314 5.72 -5.20 -18.23
C GLU A 314 5.44 -3.98 -17.35
N ILE A 315 6.01 -3.94 -16.14
CA ILE A 315 5.77 -2.90 -15.13
C ILE A 315 5.94 -1.46 -15.67
N PRO A 316 6.97 -1.15 -16.48
CA PRO A 316 7.13 0.20 -17.04
C PRO A 316 5.99 0.62 -17.98
N HIS A 317 5.30 -0.33 -18.59
CA HIS A 317 4.20 -0.09 -19.53
C HIS A 317 2.86 0.15 -18.85
N LEU A 318 2.73 -0.22 -17.57
CA LEU A 318 1.49 -0.12 -16.83
C LEU A 318 1.16 1.34 -16.47
N PRO A 319 -0.12 1.76 -16.62
CA PRO A 319 -0.61 3.01 -16.05
C PRO A 319 -0.42 3.03 -14.53
N ARG A 320 -0.26 4.22 -13.94
CA ARG A 320 -0.07 4.39 -12.50
C ARG A 320 -1.05 5.39 -11.91
N LEU A 321 -1.60 5.04 -10.75
CA LEU A 321 -2.51 5.88 -9.96
C LEU A 321 -1.91 6.16 -8.57
N LEU A 322 -2.07 7.39 -8.11
CA LEU A 322 -1.88 7.76 -6.70
C LEU A 322 -3.02 7.24 -5.83
N TYR A 323 -2.86 7.27 -4.50
CA TYR A 323 -3.84 6.77 -3.54
C TYR A 323 -5.26 7.36 -3.71
N ASN A 324 -5.36 8.58 -4.24
CA ASN A 324 -6.60 9.29 -4.52
C ASN A 324 -7.19 9.00 -5.93
N GLY A 325 -6.61 8.05 -6.67
CA GLY A 325 -7.06 7.67 -8.02
C GLY A 325 -6.55 8.59 -9.13
N GLN A 326 -5.72 9.59 -8.84
CA GLN A 326 -5.15 10.46 -9.89
C GLN A 326 -4.06 9.75 -10.68
N HIS A 327 -4.09 9.91 -12.01
CA HIS A 327 -3.04 9.41 -12.88
C HIS A 327 -1.72 10.13 -12.64
N ILE A 328 -0.63 9.37 -12.67
CA ILE A 328 0.71 9.90 -12.49
C ILE A 328 1.69 9.29 -13.52
N PRO A 329 2.55 10.09 -14.16
CA PRO A 329 3.65 9.57 -14.97
C PRO A 329 4.63 8.76 -14.12
N ALA A 330 5.11 7.63 -14.65
CA ALA A 330 6.02 6.74 -13.90
C ALA A 330 7.28 7.47 -13.38
N ALA A 331 7.82 8.41 -14.16
CA ALA A 331 9.00 9.21 -13.77
C ALA A 331 8.79 10.09 -12.53
N ASN A 332 7.54 10.40 -12.18
CA ASN A 332 7.20 11.30 -11.07
C ASN A 332 7.01 10.57 -9.74
N VAL A 333 6.87 9.23 -9.75
CA VAL A 333 6.52 8.44 -8.55
C VAL A 333 7.58 8.59 -7.46
N SER A 334 8.86 8.42 -7.81
CA SER A 334 9.97 8.51 -6.84
C SER A 334 10.08 9.91 -6.23
N GLY A 335 9.85 10.97 -7.01
CA GLY A 335 9.87 12.35 -6.52
C GLY A 335 8.77 12.65 -5.52
N ILE A 336 7.54 12.19 -5.78
CA ILE A 336 6.41 12.36 -4.84
C ILE A 336 6.63 11.53 -3.58
N ALA A 337 7.09 10.28 -3.72
CA ALA A 337 7.39 9.42 -2.60
C ALA A 337 8.45 10.02 -1.67
N GLN A 338 9.52 10.56 -2.24
CA GLN A 338 10.58 11.22 -1.49
C GLN A 338 10.05 12.46 -0.76
N ALA A 339 9.28 13.32 -1.43
CA ALA A 339 8.69 14.50 -0.80
C ALA A 339 7.78 14.12 0.39
N TYR A 340 6.95 13.09 0.21
CA TYR A 340 6.13 12.57 1.30
C TYR A 340 6.98 11.97 2.43
N ALA A 341 8.04 11.23 2.10
CA ALA A 341 8.93 10.62 3.09
C ALA A 341 9.67 11.68 3.92
N ASP A 342 10.08 12.79 3.31
CA ASP A 342 10.76 13.90 4.00
C ASP A 342 9.84 14.61 4.98
N ASP A 343 8.58 14.85 4.60
CA ASP A 343 7.57 15.41 5.50
C ASP A 343 7.20 14.39 6.59
N PHE A 344 7.05 13.11 6.24
CA PHE A 344 6.78 12.04 7.20
C PHE A 344 7.90 11.92 8.26
N ARG A 345 9.17 11.94 7.84
CA ARG A 345 10.33 11.86 8.75
C ARG A 345 10.31 13.00 9.77
N GLN A 346 9.92 14.19 9.37
CA GLN A 346 9.84 15.34 10.27
C GLN A 346 8.62 15.27 11.20
N GLU A 347 7.43 15.03 10.64
CA GLU A 347 6.15 15.10 11.37
C GLU A 347 5.91 13.90 12.29
N ILE A 348 6.32 12.70 11.87
CA ILE A 348 5.99 11.43 12.52
C ILE A 348 7.28 10.68 12.91
N GLY A 349 8.28 10.70 12.02
CA GLY A 349 9.58 10.09 12.25
C GLY A 349 10.39 10.75 13.36
N GLY A 350 10.08 12.00 13.70
CA GLY A 350 10.82 12.81 14.69
C GLY A 350 12.27 13.09 14.29
N CYS A 351 12.59 13.02 13.00
CA CYS A 351 13.90 13.35 12.46
C CYS A 351 14.06 14.86 12.31
N GLN A 352 15.25 15.36 12.64
CA GLN A 352 15.61 16.75 12.35
C GLN A 352 16.17 16.83 10.92
N PRO A 353 15.78 17.83 10.11
CA PRO A 353 16.28 17.96 8.75
C PRO A 353 17.79 18.26 8.79
N VAL A 354 18.60 17.36 8.23
CA VAL A 354 20.04 17.56 8.07
C VAL A 354 20.29 17.96 6.62
N LYS A 355 20.87 19.14 6.41
CA LYS A 355 21.09 19.65 5.06
C LYS A 355 22.06 18.75 4.28
N GLY A 356 21.61 18.24 3.14
CA GLY A 356 22.44 17.44 2.22
C GLY A 356 22.70 16.02 2.72
N LYS A 357 21.89 15.51 3.66
CA LYS A 357 21.97 14.14 4.14
C LYS A 357 20.59 13.55 4.34
N HIS A 358 20.44 12.28 4.05
CA HIS A 358 19.26 11.50 4.39
C HIS A 358 19.65 10.26 5.20
N ARG A 359 18.66 9.67 5.87
CA ARG A 359 18.84 8.43 6.61
C ARG A 359 19.14 7.31 5.61
N LYS A 360 20.20 6.55 5.87
CA LYS A 360 20.59 5.40 5.07
C LYS A 360 19.47 4.38 5.02
N ARG A 361 19.08 3.98 3.81
CA ARG A 361 18.07 2.93 3.61
C ARG A 361 18.71 1.54 3.73
N ILE A 362 18.11 0.67 4.52
CA ILE A 362 18.48 -0.74 4.63
C ILE A 362 17.36 -1.58 4.00
N GLU A 363 17.73 -2.50 3.12
CA GLU A 363 16.76 -3.38 2.44
C GLU A 363 15.97 -4.21 3.47
N GLY A 364 14.64 -4.23 3.33
CA GLY A 364 13.76 -4.96 4.25
C GLY A 364 13.50 -4.26 5.58
N GLU A 365 14.05 -3.06 5.79
CA GLU A 365 13.82 -2.25 6.98
C GLU A 365 13.25 -0.87 6.62
N ALA A 366 12.53 -0.27 7.57
CA ALA A 366 11.96 1.07 7.43
C ALA A 366 12.49 2.05 8.49
N GLY A 367 13.62 1.72 9.12
CA GLY A 367 14.26 2.54 10.16
C GLY A 367 14.73 3.91 9.65
N ASP A 368 14.95 4.07 8.34
CA ASP A 368 15.33 5.34 7.72
C ASP A 368 14.20 6.40 7.76
N LEU A 369 12.97 5.99 8.05
CA LEU A 369 11.83 6.89 8.19
C LEU A 369 11.69 7.45 9.61
N PHE A 370 12.52 7.02 10.57
CA PHE A 370 12.37 7.35 11.99
C PHE A 370 13.71 7.70 12.66
N CYS A 371 13.68 8.61 13.64
CA CYS A 371 14.85 8.99 14.44
C CYS A 371 14.52 9.01 15.94
N PHE A 372 15.16 8.19 16.76
CA PHE A 372 15.01 8.06 18.20
C PHE A 372 16.05 8.85 19.01
N GLY A 373 17.01 9.54 18.37
CA GLY A 373 18.02 10.38 19.02
C GLY A 373 19.31 9.63 19.39
N ASN A 374 19.45 8.39 18.94
CA ASN A 374 20.64 7.55 19.10
C ASN A 374 21.35 7.28 17.76
N GLU A 375 21.06 8.10 16.75
CA GLU A 375 21.61 7.95 15.41
C GLU A 375 23.06 8.39 15.34
N ASP A 376 23.91 7.56 14.74
CA ASP A 376 25.32 7.83 14.51
C ASP A 376 25.59 8.28 13.07
N LYS A 377 26.81 8.76 12.80
CA LYS A 377 27.21 9.23 11.46
C LYS A 377 27.06 8.17 10.37
N GLU A 378 27.14 6.89 10.71
CA GLU A 378 27.03 5.75 9.78
C GLU A 378 25.61 5.53 9.27
N ASP A 379 24.62 6.07 9.99
CA ASP A 379 23.21 5.93 9.62
C ASP A 379 22.73 7.01 8.65
N TRP A 380 23.63 7.89 8.19
CA TRP A 380 23.33 8.98 7.28
C TRP A 380 24.16 8.84 6.00
N GLU A 381 23.49 8.99 4.86
CA GLU A 381 24.11 9.06 3.55
C GLU A 381 24.09 10.52 3.08
N GLU A 382 25.15 10.94 2.39
CA GLU A 382 25.18 12.25 1.77
C GLU A 382 24.25 12.23 0.56
N ASP A 383 23.42 13.26 0.43
CA ASP A 383 22.69 13.48 -0.80
C ASP A 383 23.75 13.74 -1.86
N GLU A 384 24.06 12.74 -2.70
CA GLU A 384 24.92 12.96 -3.86
C GLU A 384 24.37 14.19 -4.57
N SER A 385 25.23 15.17 -4.83
CA SER A 385 24.85 16.47 -5.38
C SER A 385 24.11 16.29 -6.71
N ARG A 386 22.77 16.19 -6.63
CA ARG A 386 21.70 16.48 -7.60
C ARG A 386 21.98 16.45 -9.12
N GLU A 387 22.92 15.65 -9.61
CA GLU A 387 23.22 15.56 -11.05
C GLU A 387 23.32 14.14 -11.61
N ARG A 388 23.28 13.07 -10.80
CA ARG A 388 23.47 11.70 -11.33
C ARG A 388 22.37 10.67 -11.11
N GLU A 389 21.38 10.93 -10.26
CA GLU A 389 20.23 10.02 -10.10
C GLU A 389 18.88 10.65 -10.42
N MET A 390 18.83 11.96 -10.68
CA MET A 390 17.75 12.51 -11.48
C MET A 390 18.08 12.25 -12.95
N PHE A 391 17.46 11.23 -13.54
CA PHE A 391 17.00 11.47 -14.91
C PHE A 391 16.22 12.77 -14.85
N ASN A 392 16.78 13.84 -15.43
CA ASN A 392 16.15 15.16 -15.52
C ASN A 392 14.84 15.02 -16.32
N ALA A 393 13.79 14.49 -15.68
CA ALA A 393 12.43 14.89 -15.98
C ALA A 393 12.34 16.33 -15.48
N PRO A 394 12.04 17.32 -16.34
CA PRO A 394 11.65 18.63 -15.87
C PRO A 394 10.58 18.44 -14.80
N ILE A 395 10.66 19.21 -13.71
CA ILE A 395 9.48 19.44 -12.87
C ILE A 395 8.47 20.11 -13.80
N ASP A 396 7.64 19.30 -14.45
CA ASP A 396 6.55 19.81 -15.27
C ASP A 396 5.51 20.42 -14.32
N ASP A 397 4.76 21.40 -14.80
CA ASP A 397 3.68 22.10 -14.07
C ASP A 397 2.69 21.09 -13.44
N GLN A 398 2.63 19.87 -13.96
CA GLN A 398 1.86 18.75 -13.41
C GLN A 398 2.42 18.20 -12.09
N LEU A 399 3.74 18.07 -11.93
CA LEU A 399 4.35 17.58 -10.69
C LEU A 399 4.15 18.60 -9.56
N GLU A 400 4.34 19.90 -9.83
CA GLU A 400 4.06 20.94 -8.82
C GLU A 400 2.59 20.92 -8.37
N LYS A 401 1.65 20.75 -9.30
CA LYS A 401 0.23 20.62 -8.97
C LYS A 401 -0.07 19.38 -8.12
N LEU A 402 0.55 18.24 -8.42
CA LEU A 402 0.36 17.01 -7.64
C LEU A 402 0.92 17.13 -6.21
N LEU A 403 2.07 17.78 -6.05
CA LEU A 403 2.65 18.06 -4.73
C LEU A 403 1.77 19.01 -3.90
N LEU A 404 1.14 20.00 -4.55
CA LEU A 404 0.21 20.92 -3.92
C LEU A 404 -1.11 20.25 -3.47
N VAL A 405 -1.61 19.25 -4.22
CA VAL A 405 -2.81 18.48 -3.87
C VAL A 405 -2.59 17.64 -2.61
N ASP A 406 -1.36 17.18 -2.37
CA ASP A 406 -1.01 16.38 -1.20
C ASP A 406 -0.76 17.20 0.08
N GLY A 407 -0.90 18.53 0.04
CA GLY A 407 -0.63 19.41 1.17
C GLY A 407 0.86 19.51 1.53
N LEU A 408 1.75 18.91 0.72
CA LEU A 408 3.20 18.94 0.86
C LEU A 408 3.67 20.33 0.37
N SER A 409 3.82 21.27 1.31
CA SER A 409 4.23 22.64 0.97
C SER A 409 5.71 22.67 0.60
N THR A 410 6.03 22.82 -0.68
CA THR A 410 7.35 23.30 -1.10
C THR A 410 7.50 24.77 -0.69
N LYS A 411 7.95 25.02 0.53
CA LYS A 411 8.48 26.34 0.92
C LYS A 411 9.83 26.55 0.26
N THR A 412 9.83 26.73 -1.05
CA THR A 412 10.98 27.26 -1.78
C THR A 412 10.74 28.76 -1.91
N ALA A 413 11.44 29.55 -1.10
CA ALA A 413 11.41 31.00 -1.22
C ALA A 413 11.89 31.41 -2.62
N PRO A 414 11.21 32.33 -3.34
CA PRO A 414 11.66 32.76 -4.65
C PRO A 414 12.94 33.58 -4.51
N ALA A 415 13.97 33.18 -5.24
CA ALA A 415 15.16 33.98 -5.46
C ALA A 415 14.73 35.31 -6.12
N LYS A 416 14.96 36.43 -5.43
CA LYS A 416 14.79 37.75 -6.01
C LYS A 416 15.84 37.96 -7.10
N ASP A 417 15.36 38.19 -8.32
CA ASP A 417 16.12 38.75 -9.43
C ASP A 417 16.90 39.99 -9.00
N GLN A 418 18.23 39.92 -9.02
CA GLN A 418 19.07 41.10 -9.10
C GLN A 418 19.18 41.50 -10.58
N ALA A 419 18.27 42.40 -10.97
CA ALA A 419 18.38 43.13 -12.22
C ALA A 419 19.61 44.04 -12.19
N ILE A 420 20.48 43.82 -13.17
CA ILE A 420 21.60 44.68 -13.54
C ILE A 420 21.03 46.02 -14.01
N THR A 421 21.29 47.09 -13.27
CA THR A 421 21.21 48.45 -13.78
C THR A 421 22.51 49.17 -13.47
N GLY A 422 23.37 49.26 -14.49
CA GLY A 422 24.45 50.23 -14.49
C GLY A 422 23.89 51.64 -14.67
N SER A 423 24.48 52.61 -13.96
CA SER A 423 24.70 53.93 -14.54
C SER A 423 25.77 54.68 -13.78
N ALA A 424 26.77 55.09 -14.57
CA ALA A 424 27.62 56.26 -14.48
C ALA A 424 27.61 57.12 -13.21
N LYS A 425 28.84 57.30 -12.72
CA LYS A 425 29.39 58.46 -11.99
C LYS A 425 28.66 59.78 -12.27
N ALA A 426 28.21 60.43 -11.20
CA ALA A 426 28.08 61.87 -11.12
C ALA A 426 28.98 62.37 -9.98
N SER A 427 30.05 63.06 -10.37
CA SER A 427 30.89 63.88 -9.51
C SER A 427 30.30 65.29 -9.47
N ASP A 428 29.94 65.77 -8.28
CA ASP A 428 30.34 67.10 -7.79
C ASP A 428 29.75 67.28 -6.39
N ASN A 429 30.63 67.50 -5.41
CA ASN A 429 30.33 68.39 -4.30
C ASN A 429 31.65 68.97 -3.79
N HIS A 430 31.70 70.28 -3.91
CA HIS A 430 32.74 71.20 -3.55
C HIS A 430 32.72 71.47 -2.02
N VAL A 431 33.89 71.51 -1.39
CA VAL A 431 34.45 72.67 -0.65
C VAL A 431 35.57 72.19 0.29
N ASP A 432 36.64 72.97 0.26
CA ASP A 432 37.95 72.86 0.91
C ASP A 432 37.96 72.76 2.44
N GLY A 433 39.11 72.32 2.97
CA GLY A 433 39.51 72.57 4.37
C GLY A 433 40.55 71.62 4.93
N ASP A 434 41.82 71.89 4.60
CA ASP A 434 43.04 71.88 5.44
C ASP A 434 43.47 70.66 6.29
N ASP A 435 44.72 70.28 6.00
CA ASP A 435 45.87 70.05 6.89
C ASP A 435 46.00 68.84 7.84
N ASP A 436 47.11 68.14 7.59
CA ASP A 436 48.09 67.55 8.53
C ASP A 436 47.65 66.49 9.55
N PHE A 437 47.94 65.20 9.25
CA PHE A 437 49.13 64.46 9.72
C PHE A 437 49.12 63.00 9.25
#